data_AF-A0A4Q5RS26-F1
#
_entry.id   AF-A0A4Q5RS26-F1
#
_cell.length_a   1.000
_cell.length_b   1.000
_cell.length_c   1.000
_cell.angle_alpha   90.00
_cell.angle_beta   90.00
_cell.angle_gamma   90.00
#
_symmetry.space_group_name_H-M   'P 1'
#
loop_
_entity.id
_entity.type
_entity.pdbx_description
1 polymer ?
#
loop_
_entity_poly.entity_id
_entity_poly.type
_entity_poly.pdbx_seq_one_letter_code
_entity_poly.pdbx_strand_id
1 'polypeptide(L)'
;MNWIGKLTLVMAMAIVLTSCKKKTQPSPREEQLEIEITQPLKANEILEQEGVRFLLNYDQTTAQIALKLYKGNTIGVNPVSIIETQPYVNYAVQADQLDENSEYVLALEFKSISKNGSADISLIGFTEINGSKIFDVKGIAYTTAQTPPSKAYIKITKGIRKFSFYVL
;
A
#
# COMPACT_ATOMS: atom_id res chain seq x y z
N MET A 1 53.50 -40.35 -48.36
CA MET A 1 52.98 -40.61 -47.01
C MET A 1 51.47 -40.76 -47.10
N ASN A 2 50.97 -42.00 -47.18
CA ASN A 2 50.02 -42.61 -46.23
C ASN A 2 49.32 -41.62 -45.28
N TRP A 3 47.99 -41.50 -45.16
CA TRP A 3 46.96 -42.54 -45.07
C TRP A 3 45.54 -42.04 -45.42
N ILE A 4 44.76 -43.00 -45.93
CA ILE A 4 43.30 -43.05 -46.09
C ILE A 4 42.61 -43.24 -44.73
N GLY A 5 41.40 -42.71 -44.54
CA GLY A 5 40.54 -43.18 -43.44
C GLY A 5 39.15 -42.54 -43.28
N LYS A 6 38.16 -43.03 -44.05
CA LYS A 6 36.76 -43.38 -43.66
C LYS A 6 35.97 -42.38 -42.80
N LEU A 7 34.96 -41.65 -43.31
CA LEU A 7 33.57 -42.08 -43.57
C LEU A 7 32.96 -43.05 -42.54
N THR A 8 32.17 -42.53 -41.58
CA THR A 8 30.81 -43.05 -41.28
C THR A 8 29.97 -42.09 -40.43
N LEU A 9 28.76 -41.89 -40.94
CA LEU A 9 27.53 -41.39 -40.33
C LEU A 9 27.08 -42.31 -39.17
N VAL A 10 26.83 -41.75 -37.98
CA VAL A 10 25.86 -42.26 -36.97
C VAL A 10 25.21 -41.02 -36.36
N MET A 11 24.10 -40.56 -36.92
CA MET A 11 22.73 -40.93 -36.56
C MET A 11 22.31 -40.34 -35.20
N ALA A 12 21.32 -39.46 -35.32
CA ALA A 12 20.53 -38.81 -34.29
C ALA A 12 20.24 -39.67 -33.06
N MET A 13 20.31 -39.04 -31.88
CA MET A 13 19.20 -38.91 -30.93
C MET A 13 19.76 -38.51 -29.55
N ALA A 14 19.59 -37.25 -29.19
CA ALA A 14 19.19 -36.90 -27.83
C ALA A 14 18.16 -35.79 -27.97
N ILE A 15 16.97 -36.25 -28.32
CA ILE A 15 15.70 -35.57 -28.11
C ILE A 15 15.75 -34.95 -26.72
N VAL A 16 15.92 -33.63 -26.62
CA VAL A 16 15.60 -32.88 -25.41
C VAL A 16 14.08 -32.81 -25.35
N LEU A 17 13.46 -33.92 -24.92
CA LEU A 17 12.10 -33.92 -24.44
C LEU A 17 12.11 -34.15 -22.94
N THR A 18 11.18 -33.44 -22.30
CA THR A 18 10.82 -33.43 -20.88
C THR A 18 11.65 -32.41 -20.10
N SER A 19 11.21 -31.16 -19.96
CA SER A 19 9.88 -30.76 -19.53
C SER A 19 9.49 -29.42 -20.17
N CYS A 20 8.69 -29.45 -21.24
CA CYS A 20 7.61 -28.48 -21.32
C CYS A 20 6.72 -28.77 -20.10
N LYS A 21 7.09 -28.23 -18.92
CA LYS A 21 6.08 -27.93 -17.93
C LYS A 21 5.04 -27.17 -18.73
N LYS A 22 3.81 -27.69 -18.83
CA LYS A 22 2.67 -26.83 -19.16
C LYS A 22 2.91 -25.61 -18.29
N LYS A 23 3.21 -24.45 -18.90
CA LYS A 23 3.14 -23.19 -18.19
C LYS A 23 1.72 -23.22 -17.65
N THR A 24 1.57 -23.54 -16.38
CA THR A 24 0.30 -23.42 -15.69
C THR A 24 -0.09 -22.00 -16.00
N GLN A 25 -1.19 -21.84 -16.75
CA GLN A 25 -1.65 -20.51 -17.10
C GLN A 25 -1.76 -19.76 -15.78
N PRO A 26 -1.05 -18.63 -15.62
CA PRO A 26 -1.05 -17.93 -14.36
C PRO A 26 -2.50 -17.62 -14.01
N SER A 27 -2.84 -17.83 -12.74
CA SER A 27 -4.16 -17.47 -12.24
C SER A 27 -4.40 -15.97 -12.43
N PRO A 28 -5.66 -15.51 -12.54
CA PRO A 28 -5.94 -14.09 -12.65
C PRO A 28 -5.30 -13.24 -11.54
N ARG A 29 -5.16 -13.81 -10.34
CA ARG A 29 -4.46 -13.17 -9.21
C ARG A 29 -2.94 -13.05 -9.46
N GLU A 30 -2.29 -14.08 -10.01
CA GLU A 30 -0.86 -14.04 -10.35
C GLU A 30 -0.58 -13.06 -11.49
N GLU A 31 -1.43 -13.01 -12.51
CA GLU A 31 -1.33 -12.03 -13.60
C GLU A 31 -1.45 -10.60 -13.05
N GLN A 32 -2.44 -10.32 -12.19
CA GLN A 32 -2.60 -9.01 -11.58
C GLN A 32 -1.42 -8.65 -10.66
N LEU A 33 -0.91 -9.62 -9.90
CA LEU A 33 0.26 -9.42 -9.04
C LEU A 33 1.50 -9.07 -9.87
N GLU A 34 1.74 -9.77 -10.97
CA GLU A 34 2.85 -9.50 -11.89
C GLU A 34 2.70 -8.10 -12.49
N ILE A 35 1.50 -7.70 -12.90
CA ILE A 35 1.19 -6.35 -13.38
C ILE A 35 1.50 -5.30 -12.31
N GLU A 36 1.06 -5.49 -11.07
CA GLU A 36 1.27 -4.52 -9.98
C GLU A 36 2.75 -4.33 -9.64
N ILE A 37 3.54 -5.41 -9.68
CA ILE A 37 4.97 -5.37 -9.33
C ILE A 37 5.83 -4.81 -10.48
N THR A 38 5.43 -5.07 -11.74
CA THR A 38 6.24 -4.69 -12.92
C THR A 38 5.93 -3.30 -13.46
N GLN A 39 4.72 -2.79 -13.23
CA GLN A 39 4.33 -1.46 -13.72
C GLN A 39 5.01 -0.33 -12.91
N PRO A 40 5.47 0.74 -13.57
CA PRO A 40 5.94 1.93 -12.88
C PRO A 40 4.86 2.52 -11.96
N LEU A 41 5.21 2.76 -10.70
CA LEU A 41 4.29 3.35 -9.73
C LEU A 41 4.02 4.83 -10.04
N LYS A 42 2.75 5.23 -9.99
CA LYS A 42 2.36 6.64 -10.04
C LYS A 42 2.76 7.38 -8.78
N ALA A 43 2.76 8.71 -8.80
CA ALA A 43 3.12 9.55 -7.66
C ALA A 43 2.32 9.25 -6.37
N ASN A 44 1.06 8.82 -6.48
CA ASN A 44 0.19 8.48 -5.36
C ASN A 44 0.10 6.97 -5.07
N GLU A 45 0.99 6.15 -5.61
CA GLU A 45 1.01 4.70 -5.44
C GLU A 45 2.25 4.22 -4.69
N ILE A 46 2.10 3.15 -3.90
CA ILE A 46 3.19 2.41 -3.24
C ILE A 46 2.99 0.90 -3.43
N LEU A 47 4.08 0.13 -3.38
CA LEU A 47 4.00 -1.31 -3.14
C LEU A 47 4.04 -1.56 -1.63
N GLU A 48 3.19 -2.46 -1.19
CA GLU A 48 2.96 -2.90 0.17
C GLU A 48 3.90 -4.06 0.51
N GLN A 49 4.49 -3.99 1.70
CA GLN A 49 5.37 -5.02 2.23
C GLN A 49 5.01 -5.39 3.67
N GLU A 50 4.85 -4.38 4.53
CA GLU A 50 4.55 -4.56 5.96
C GLU A 50 3.27 -3.82 6.39
N GLY A 51 2.46 -3.36 5.43
CA GLY A 51 1.33 -2.47 5.66
C GLY A 51 1.67 -0.98 5.47
N VAL A 52 0.98 -0.10 6.21
CA VAL A 52 1.03 1.37 6.02
C VAL A 52 1.25 2.07 7.36
N ARG A 53 2.10 3.11 7.36
CA ARG A 53 2.29 4.00 8.50
C ARG A 53 1.73 5.38 8.20
N PHE A 54 1.20 6.03 9.24
CA PHE A 54 0.63 7.37 9.19
C PHE A 54 1.26 8.21 10.29
N LEU A 55 1.79 9.37 9.92
CA LEU A 55 2.24 10.39 10.86
C LEU A 55 1.23 11.54 10.84
N LEU A 56 0.80 11.94 12.02
CA LEU A 56 -0.06 13.10 12.22
C LEU A 56 0.78 14.20 12.87
N ASN A 57 0.91 15.33 12.19
CA ASN A 57 1.71 16.47 12.65
C ASN A 57 0.83 17.69 12.87
N TYR A 58 0.76 18.17 14.12
CA TYR A 58 0.01 19.34 14.53
C TYR A 58 0.47 19.81 15.92
N ASP A 59 0.07 21.01 16.31
CA ASP A 59 0.30 21.49 17.68
C ASP A 59 -0.61 20.74 18.67
N GLN A 60 -0.04 19.82 19.45
CA GLN A 60 -0.81 19.03 20.41
C GLN A 60 -1.32 19.83 21.61
N THR A 61 -0.87 21.07 21.80
CA THR A 61 -1.41 21.94 22.85
C THR A 61 -2.77 22.55 22.45
N THR A 62 -3.08 22.58 21.16
CA THR A 62 -4.29 23.20 20.62
C THR A 62 -5.41 22.19 20.35
N ALA A 63 -5.09 20.89 20.26
CA ALA A 63 -6.06 19.84 20.00
C ALA A 63 -5.60 18.45 20.44
N GLN A 64 -6.54 17.50 20.51
CA GLN A 64 -6.30 16.06 20.51
C GLN A 64 -7.00 15.46 19.30
N ILE A 65 -6.23 14.92 18.36
CA ILE A 65 -6.73 14.43 17.07
C ILE A 65 -6.24 12.99 16.91
N ALA A 66 -7.18 12.04 16.86
CA ALA A 66 -6.87 10.65 16.61
C ALA A 66 -7.02 10.31 15.13
N LEU A 67 -6.24 9.36 14.62
CA LEU A 67 -6.55 8.73 13.33
C LEU A 67 -7.60 7.64 13.53
N LYS A 68 -8.41 7.40 12.51
CA LYS A 68 -9.31 6.25 12.38
C LYS A 68 -9.30 5.75 10.95
N LEU A 69 -9.34 4.45 10.75
CA LEU A 69 -9.45 3.82 9.43
C LEU A 69 -10.76 3.05 9.35
N TYR A 70 -11.44 3.16 8.23
CA TYR A 70 -12.67 2.43 7.96
C TYR A 70 -12.57 1.73 6.61
N LYS A 71 -13.06 0.49 6.51
CA LYS A 71 -13.19 -0.24 5.26
C LYS A 71 -14.42 0.23 4.48
N GLY A 72 -14.24 0.45 3.19
CA GLY A 72 -15.21 1.09 2.29
C GLY A 72 -15.05 2.61 2.26
N ASN A 73 -16.13 3.29 1.89
CA ASN A 73 -16.16 4.74 1.68
C ASN A 73 -16.91 5.52 2.78
N THR A 74 -17.42 4.84 3.81
CA THR A 74 -18.30 5.43 4.82
C THR A 74 -17.66 5.34 6.22
N ILE A 75 -17.54 6.48 6.88
CA ILE A 75 -17.03 6.60 8.25
C ILE A 75 -17.99 5.90 9.22
N GLY A 76 -17.46 5.16 10.19
CA GLY A 76 -18.23 4.62 11.33
C GLY A 76 -18.90 3.27 11.10
N VAL A 77 -18.88 2.73 9.87
CA VAL A 77 -19.57 1.46 9.56
C VAL A 77 -18.66 0.25 9.79
N ASN A 78 -17.47 0.24 9.17
CA ASN A 78 -16.54 -0.90 9.23
C ASN A 78 -15.16 -0.43 9.74
N PRO A 79 -14.97 -0.24 11.05
CA PRO A 79 -13.68 0.19 11.58
C PRO A 79 -12.61 -0.87 11.31
N VAL A 80 -11.44 -0.43 10.86
CA VAL A 80 -10.23 -1.24 10.75
C VAL A 80 -9.30 -0.87 11.90
N SER A 81 -8.70 -1.88 12.52
CA SER A 81 -7.78 -1.64 13.63
C SER A 81 -6.56 -0.86 13.15
N ILE A 82 -6.25 0.22 13.86
CA ILE A 82 -5.01 0.97 13.68
C ILE A 82 -4.25 0.93 15.01
N ILE A 83 -2.95 0.71 14.93
CA ILE A 83 -2.06 0.65 16.09
C ILE A 83 -1.48 2.04 16.29
N GLU A 84 -1.81 2.67 17.41
CA GLU A 84 -1.18 3.91 17.85
C GLU A 84 0.17 3.58 18.50
N THR A 85 1.26 3.74 17.74
CA THR A 85 2.63 3.44 18.19
C THR A 85 3.25 4.58 18.98
N GLN A 86 2.77 5.81 18.75
CA GLN A 86 3.05 6.98 19.56
C GLN A 86 1.76 7.80 19.68
N PRO A 87 1.31 8.13 20.90
CA PRO A 87 0.06 8.83 21.12
C PRO A 87 -0.08 10.08 20.25
N TYR A 88 -1.19 10.17 19.52
CA TYR A 88 -1.57 11.29 18.65
C TYR A 88 -0.59 11.65 17.53
N VAL A 89 0.46 10.86 17.30
CA VAL A 89 1.54 11.18 16.33
C VAL A 89 1.73 10.08 15.31
N ASN A 90 1.84 8.83 15.74
CA ASN A 90 2.33 7.75 14.89
C ASN A 90 1.41 6.54 14.93
N TYR A 91 0.87 6.19 13.78
CA TYR A 91 -0.08 5.10 13.62
C TYR A 91 0.41 4.11 12.56
N ALA A 92 0.09 2.84 12.74
CA ALA A 92 0.42 1.78 11.81
C ALA A 92 -0.77 0.86 11.60
N VAL A 93 -0.89 0.34 10.39
CA VAL A 93 -1.83 -0.74 10.05
C VAL A 93 -1.04 -1.85 9.38
N GLN A 94 -1.11 -3.03 9.96
CA GLN A 94 -0.43 -4.21 9.44
C GLN A 94 -1.11 -4.70 8.15
N ALA A 95 -0.34 -5.32 7.29
CA ALA A 95 -0.78 -5.80 5.97
C ALA A 95 -1.99 -6.74 6.03
N ASP A 96 -2.00 -7.62 7.03
CA ASP A 96 -3.01 -8.68 7.27
C ASP A 96 -4.37 -8.13 7.72
N GLN A 97 -4.40 -6.88 8.22
CA GLN A 97 -5.64 -6.17 8.56
C GLN A 97 -6.29 -5.51 7.33
N LEU A 98 -5.63 -5.57 6.17
CA LEU A 98 -6.06 -4.92 4.94
C LEU A 98 -6.31 -5.98 3.87
N ASP A 99 -7.59 -6.22 3.59
CA ASP A 99 -8.03 -7.09 2.51
C ASP A 99 -7.55 -6.60 1.13
N GLU A 100 -7.16 -7.56 0.29
CA GLU A 100 -6.84 -7.33 -1.13
C GLU A 100 -8.06 -6.75 -1.87
N ASN A 101 -7.80 -5.98 -2.93
CA ASN A 101 -8.81 -5.42 -3.83
C ASN A 101 -9.94 -4.67 -3.10
N SER A 102 -9.58 -3.92 -2.05
CA SER A 102 -10.52 -3.24 -1.16
C SER A 102 -10.24 -1.74 -1.03
N GLU A 103 -11.26 -0.99 -0.64
CA GLU A 103 -11.16 0.44 -0.37
C GLU A 103 -11.20 0.73 1.13
N TYR A 104 -10.55 1.81 1.55
CA TYR A 104 -10.54 2.31 2.91
C TYR A 104 -10.58 3.83 2.92
N VAL A 105 -11.04 4.39 4.03
CA VAL A 105 -11.04 5.82 4.29
C VAL A 105 -10.34 6.10 5.61
N LEU A 106 -9.29 6.92 5.56
CA LEU A 106 -8.64 7.50 6.73
C LEU A 106 -9.40 8.77 7.13
N ALA A 107 -9.78 8.81 8.41
CA ALA A 107 -10.46 9.93 9.03
C ALA A 107 -9.66 10.47 10.21
N LEU A 108 -9.77 11.78 10.42
CA LEU A 108 -9.36 12.42 11.67
C LEU A 108 -10.55 12.45 12.61
N GLU A 109 -10.35 11.98 13.84
CA GLU A 109 -11.29 12.09 14.94
C GLU A 109 -10.83 13.19 15.89
N PHE A 110 -11.53 14.33 15.88
CA PHE A 110 -11.24 15.48 16.72
C PHE A 110 -11.82 15.24 18.13
N LYS A 111 -10.97 14.83 19.08
CA LYS A 111 -11.38 14.51 20.46
C LYS A 111 -11.63 15.78 21.30
N SER A 112 -10.71 16.74 21.20
CA SER A 112 -10.83 18.04 21.84
C SER A 112 -10.06 19.09 21.04
N ILE A 113 -10.56 20.34 21.02
CA ILE A 113 -9.91 21.47 20.33
C ILE A 113 -10.01 22.68 21.26
N SER A 114 -8.86 23.16 21.73
CA SER A 114 -8.76 24.36 22.58
C SER A 114 -8.47 25.62 21.77
N LYS A 115 -7.88 25.49 20.58
CA LYS A 115 -7.57 26.61 19.67
C LYS A 115 -7.62 26.16 18.21
N ASN A 116 -7.96 27.09 17.30
CA ASN A 116 -7.92 26.84 15.87
C ASN A 116 -6.49 26.55 15.39
N GLY A 117 -6.35 25.69 14.38
CA GLY A 117 -5.06 25.35 13.80
C GLY A 117 -5.19 24.50 12.54
N SER A 118 -4.10 23.82 12.19
CA SER A 118 -4.05 22.89 11.07
C SER A 118 -3.26 21.64 11.44
N ALA A 119 -3.60 20.53 10.80
CA ALA A 119 -2.89 19.28 10.88
C ALA A 119 -2.39 18.84 9.50
N ASP A 120 -1.28 18.14 9.48
CA ASP A 120 -0.75 17.46 8.31
C ASP A 120 -0.73 15.96 8.55
N ILE A 121 -1.00 15.17 7.51
CA ILE A 121 -0.91 13.71 7.54
C ILE A 121 0.17 13.29 6.54
N SER A 122 1.17 12.55 6.99
CA SER A 122 2.15 11.89 6.12
C SER A 122 1.91 10.39 6.12
N LEU A 123 1.66 9.81 4.94
CA LEU A 123 1.56 8.37 4.74
C LEU A 123 2.90 7.84 4.26
N ILE A 124 3.42 6.84 4.95
CA ILE A 124 4.71 6.23 4.64
C ILE A 124 4.48 4.79 4.21
N GLY A 125 4.83 4.51 2.96
CA GLY A 125 4.93 3.17 2.40
C GLY A 125 6.37 2.68 2.35
N PHE A 126 6.59 1.44 2.77
CA PHE A 126 7.87 0.75 2.58
C PHE A 126 7.87 0.08 1.21
N THR A 127 8.73 0.52 0.29
CA THR A 127 8.80 -0.08 -1.05
C THR A 127 9.90 -1.14 -1.10
N GLU A 128 9.64 -2.26 -1.79
CA GLU A 128 10.64 -3.32 -2.02
C GLU A 128 11.85 -2.85 -2.83
N ILE A 129 11.74 -1.69 -3.50
CA ILE A 129 12.79 -1.09 -4.31
C ILE A 129 13.41 0.06 -3.51
N ASN A 130 14.12 -0.27 -2.43
CA ASN A 130 15.03 0.58 -1.65
C ASN A 130 14.60 2.04 -1.47
N GLY A 131 13.40 2.27 -0.92
CA GLY A 131 12.98 3.59 -0.48
C GLY A 131 11.73 3.57 0.40
N SER A 132 11.56 4.63 1.19
CA SER A 132 10.26 4.99 1.73
C SER A 132 9.63 6.03 0.81
N LYS A 133 8.37 5.82 0.42
CA LYS A 133 7.62 6.86 -0.28
C LYS A 133 6.67 7.54 0.70
N ILE A 134 6.70 8.86 0.70
CA ILE A 134 5.86 9.69 1.55
C ILE A 134 4.78 10.36 0.71
N PHE A 135 3.54 10.27 1.17
CA PHE A 135 2.41 11.01 0.61
C PHE A 135 1.86 11.94 1.69
N ASP A 136 1.94 13.24 1.45
CA ASP A 136 1.52 14.27 2.41
C ASP A 136 0.16 14.85 2.05
N VAL A 137 -0.71 14.98 3.05
CA VAL A 137 -1.91 15.82 3.01
C VAL A 137 -1.72 16.94 4.01
N LYS A 138 -1.58 18.17 3.52
CA LYS A 138 -1.21 19.33 4.34
C LYS A 138 -2.38 20.28 4.56
N GLY A 139 -2.32 21.02 5.66
CA GLY A 139 -3.21 22.15 5.91
C GLY A 139 -4.65 21.74 6.25
N ILE A 140 -4.85 20.59 6.88
CA ILE A 140 -6.16 20.15 7.34
C ILE A 140 -6.60 21.07 8.49
N ALA A 141 -7.42 22.06 8.17
CA ALA A 141 -7.89 23.03 9.15
C ALA A 141 -8.78 22.37 10.22
N TYR A 142 -8.57 22.77 11.47
CA TYR A 142 -9.47 22.49 12.58
C TYR A 142 -9.79 23.75 13.39
N THR A 143 -10.99 23.80 13.96
CA THR A 143 -11.48 24.97 14.69
C THR A 143 -12.11 24.59 16.01
N THR A 144 -12.11 25.51 16.96
CA THR A 144 -12.82 25.36 18.25
C THR A 144 -14.33 25.17 18.09
N ALA A 145 -14.88 25.55 16.93
CA ALA A 145 -16.28 25.33 16.57
C ALA A 145 -16.53 23.95 15.96
N GLN A 146 -15.49 23.19 15.58
CA GLN A 146 -15.66 21.76 15.33
C GLN A 146 -16.04 21.12 16.66
N THR A 147 -17.32 20.84 16.79
CA THR A 147 -17.79 19.77 17.64
C THR A 147 -17.06 18.49 17.20
N PRO A 148 -16.81 17.52 18.08
CA PRO A 148 -16.35 16.19 17.68
C PRO A 148 -17.34 15.59 16.65
N PRO A 149 -16.93 15.46 15.38
CA PRO A 149 -17.03 14.14 14.79
C PRO A 149 -15.73 13.75 14.08
N SER A 150 -15.70 12.53 13.55
CA SER A 150 -14.67 12.15 12.60
C SER A 150 -14.95 12.75 11.22
N LYS A 151 -13.91 13.17 10.50
CA LYS A 151 -13.99 13.59 9.10
C LYS A 151 -12.97 12.84 8.25
N ALA A 152 -13.42 12.37 7.09
CA ALA A 152 -12.60 11.67 6.11
C ALA A 152 -11.74 12.67 5.32
N TYR A 153 -10.49 12.30 5.07
CA TYR A 153 -9.56 13.13 4.30
C TYR A 153 -8.82 12.37 3.21
N ILE A 154 -8.67 11.05 3.37
CA ILE A 154 -7.88 10.23 2.45
C ILE A 154 -8.64 8.95 2.14
N LYS A 155 -8.84 8.69 0.86
CA LYS A 155 -9.24 7.39 0.36
C LYS A 155 -7.99 6.59 0.01
N ILE A 156 -7.99 5.33 0.43
CA ILE A 156 -6.93 4.36 0.18
C ILE A 156 -7.54 3.20 -0.60
N THR A 157 -6.94 2.84 -1.72
CA THR A 157 -7.33 1.65 -2.48
C THR A 157 -6.19 0.63 -2.39
N LYS A 158 -6.49 -0.58 -1.93
CA LYS A 158 -5.56 -1.73 -1.89
C LYS A 158 -5.85 -2.64 -3.07
N GLY A 159 -4.84 -2.90 -3.92
CA GLY A 159 -4.81 -3.98 -4.90
C GLY A 159 -4.41 -5.30 -4.25
N ILE A 160 -3.57 -6.10 -4.90
CA ILE A 160 -2.98 -7.30 -4.27
C ILE A 160 -1.80 -6.90 -3.39
N ARG A 161 -0.86 -6.12 -3.96
CA ARG A 161 0.29 -5.56 -3.25
C ARG A 161 0.45 -4.07 -3.45
N LYS A 162 -0.37 -3.40 -4.25
CA LYS A 162 -0.27 -1.96 -4.47
C LYS A 162 -1.28 -1.20 -3.61
N PHE A 163 -0.86 -0.11 -2.97
CA PHE A 163 -1.80 0.91 -2.49
C PHE A 163 -1.81 2.11 -3.43
N SER A 164 -2.98 2.73 -3.53
CA SER A 164 -3.20 4.03 -4.17
C SER A 164 -3.88 4.97 -3.18
N PHE A 165 -3.42 6.22 -3.11
CA PHE A 165 -3.92 7.22 -2.16
C PHE A 165 -4.56 8.41 -2.89
N TYR A 166 -5.67 8.91 -2.36
CA TYR A 166 -6.43 10.01 -2.93
C TYR A 166 -6.92 10.93 -1.81
N VAL A 167 -6.74 12.24 -1.97
CA VAL A 167 -7.34 13.24 -1.08
C VAL A 167 -8.84 13.36 -1.39
N LEU A 168 -9.67 13.49 -0.36
CA LEU A 168 -11.13 13.64 -0.45
C LEU A 168 -11.58 15.10 -0.35
#